data_AF-A0A955FI00-F1
#
_entry.id   AF-A0A955FI00-F1
#
_cell.length_a   1.000
_cell.length_b   1.000
_cell.length_c   1.000
_cell.angle_alpha   90.00
_cell.angle_beta   90.00
_cell.angle_gamma   90.00
#
_symmetry.space_group_name_H-M   'P 1'
#
loop_
_entity.id
_entity.type
_entity.pdbx_description
1 polymer ?
#
loop_
_entity_poly.entity_id
_entity_poly.type
_entity_poly.pdbx_seq_one_letter_code
_entity_poly.pdbx_strand_id
1 'polypeptide(L)'
;MNKQLKGFLKFVREQGVVGLAVGLAIGTQAGKTVEAIVKGFINPIVSFIVGDTKGLESATWTVFESDSRELIFGWGTILSSLITLIAVAGVIYYIVHGLKLDKLDRKKD
;
A
#
# COMPACT_ATOMS: atom_id res chain seq x y z
N MET A 1 -6.46 16.83 38.27
CA MET A 1 -6.23 16.58 36.82
C MET A 1 -5.03 17.40 36.37
N ASN A 2 -3.90 16.72 36.15
CA ASN A 2 -2.56 17.31 36.06
C ASN A 2 -2.43 18.36 34.94
N LYS A 3 -1.77 19.47 35.25
CA LYS A 3 -1.46 20.61 34.35
C LYS A 3 -0.89 20.17 32.99
N GLN A 4 -0.15 19.07 32.97
CA GLN A 4 0.43 18.48 31.76
C GLN A 4 -0.62 17.87 30.82
N LEU A 5 -1.66 17.21 31.35
CA LEU A 5 -2.75 16.64 30.55
C LEU A 5 -3.56 17.74 29.83
N LYS A 6 -3.81 18.86 30.52
CA LYS A 6 -4.43 20.04 29.91
C LYS A 6 -3.53 20.68 28.84
N GLY A 7 -2.21 20.74 29.07
CA GLY A 7 -1.24 21.23 28.09
C GLY A 7 -1.18 20.38 26.83
N PHE A 8 -1.18 19.06 26.99
CA PHE A 8 -1.20 18.10 25.88
C PHE A 8 -2.50 18.18 25.08
N LEU A 9 -3.67 18.20 25.75
CA LEU A 9 -4.96 18.37 25.08
C LEU A 9 -5.04 19.68 24.29
N LYS A 10 -4.47 20.78 24.83
CA LYS A 10 -4.39 22.07 24.13
C LYS A 10 -3.50 21.97 22.89
N PHE A 11 -2.33 21.34 22.99
CA PHE A 11 -1.40 21.10 21.87
C PHE A 11 -2.05 20.28 20.75
N VAL A 12 -2.67 19.15 21.08
CA VAL A 12 -3.34 18.25 20.11
C VAL A 12 -4.43 18.99 19.35
N ARG A 13 -5.16 19.89 20.02
CA ARG A 13 -6.20 20.73 19.42
C ARG A 13 -5.63 21.85 18.55
N GLU A 14 -4.57 22.53 18.98
CA GLU A 14 -3.97 23.65 18.24
C GLU A 14 -3.20 23.20 17.00
N GLN A 15 -2.55 22.04 17.06
CA GLN A 15 -1.74 21.52 15.96
C GLN A 15 -2.54 20.65 14.97
N GLY A 16 -3.87 20.57 15.10
CA GLY A 16 -4.71 19.78 14.20
C GLY A 16 -4.38 18.28 14.17
N VAL A 17 -3.67 17.76 15.18
CA VAL A 17 -3.13 16.38 15.23
C VAL A 17 -4.25 15.34 15.16
N VAL A 18 -5.43 15.68 15.69
CA VAL A 18 -6.62 14.80 15.61
C VAL A 18 -7.02 14.54 14.15
N GLY A 19 -7.03 15.58 13.30
CA GLY A 19 -7.38 15.44 11.89
C GLY A 19 -6.35 14.60 11.13
N LEU A 20 -5.06 14.81 11.42
CA LEU A 20 -3.98 14.00 10.85
C LEU A 20 -4.06 12.53 11.30
N ALA A 21 -4.32 12.28 12.59
CA ALA A 21 -4.44 10.93 13.13
C ALA A 21 -5.62 10.17 12.51
N VAL A 22 -6.78 10.82 12.40
CA VAL A 22 -7.97 10.23 11.76
C VAL A 22 -7.72 9.99 10.27
N GLY A 23 -7.15 10.97 9.56
CA GLY A 23 -6.82 10.85 8.13
C GLY A 23 -5.85 9.71 7.85
N LEU A 24 -4.81 9.55 8.66
CA LEU A 24 -3.84 8.46 8.53
C LEU A 24 -4.45 7.09 8.86
N ALA A 25 -5.28 7.02 9.91
CA ALA A 25 -5.95 5.79 10.30
C ALA A 25 -6.90 5.30 9.20
N ILE A 26 -7.73 6.19 8.65
CA ILE A 26 -8.63 5.87 7.54
C ILE A 26 -7.84 5.56 6.26
N GLY A 27 -6.84 6.38 5.93
CA GLY A 27 -6.01 6.20 4.74
C GLY A 27 -5.28 4.84 4.72
N THR A 28 -4.79 4.40 5.87
CA THR A 28 -4.13 3.09 6.02
C THR A 28 -5.10 1.95 5.76
N GLN A 29 -6.31 2.00 6.32
CA GLN A 29 -7.31 0.94 6.12
C GLN A 29 -7.86 0.94 4.69
N ALA A 30 -8.11 2.11 4.11
CA ALA A 30 -8.51 2.23 2.71
C ALA A 30 -7.43 1.64 1.77
N GLY A 31 -6.15 1.95 2.03
CA GLY A 31 -5.02 1.37 1.31
C GLY A 31 -4.99 -0.16 1.38
N LYS A 32 -5.17 -0.74 2.58
CA LYS A 32 -5.23 -2.20 2.77
C LYS A 32 -6.38 -2.86 2.00
N THR A 33 -7.55 -2.22 1.96
CA THR A 33 -8.69 -2.72 1.19
C THR A 33 -8.38 -2.75 -0.31
N VAL A 34 -7.77 -1.69 -0.84
CA VAL A 34 -7.38 -1.67 -2.25
C VAL A 34 -6.27 -2.69 -2.54
N GLU A 35 -5.29 -2.82 -1.64
CA GLU A 35 -4.25 -3.84 -1.74
C GLU A 35 -4.84 -5.25 -1.78
N ALA A 36 -5.84 -5.55 -0.95
CA ALA A 36 -6.53 -6.84 -0.95
C ALA A 36 -7.28 -7.09 -2.28
N ILE A 37 -7.90 -6.06 -2.86
CA ILE A 37 -8.55 -6.15 -4.18
C ILE A 37 -7.51 -6.41 -5.28
N VAL A 38 -6.39 -5.69 -5.28
CA VAL A 38 -5.32 -5.89 -6.25
C VAL A 38 -4.73 -7.29 -6.12
N LYS A 39 -4.39 -7.72 -4.91
CA LYS A 39 -3.88 -9.08 -4.65
C LYS A 39 -4.87 -10.18 -5.00
N GLY A 40 -6.16 -9.97 -4.73
CA GLY A 40 -7.19 -10.98 -4.97
C GLY A 40 -7.68 -11.06 -6.41
N PHE A 41 -7.62 -9.96 -7.17
CA PHE A 41 -8.19 -9.88 -8.51
C PHE A 41 -7.15 -9.60 -9.59
N ILE A 42 -6.28 -8.63 -9.38
CA ILE A 42 -5.29 -8.20 -10.39
C ILE A 42 -4.11 -9.17 -10.44
N ASN A 43 -3.55 -9.57 -9.29
CA ASN A 43 -2.39 -10.47 -9.26
C ASN A 43 -2.66 -11.81 -9.97
N PRO A 44 -3.80 -12.50 -9.79
CA PRO A 44 -4.10 -13.72 -10.53
C PRO A 44 -4.18 -13.51 -12.05
N ILE A 45 -4.71 -12.38 -12.52
CA ILE A 45 -4.78 -12.07 -13.96
C ILE A 45 -3.37 -11.85 -14.53
N VAL A 46 -2.53 -11.10 -13.82
CA VAL A 46 -1.14 -10.88 -14.20
C VAL A 46 -0.36 -12.20 -14.18
N SER A 47 -0.51 -13.01 -13.14
CA SER A 47 0.11 -14.34 -13.01
C SER A 47 -0.34 -15.30 -14.12
N PHE A 48 -1.61 -15.25 -14.52
CA PHE A 48 -2.13 -16.06 -15.63
C PHE A 48 -1.49 -15.69 -16.97
N ILE A 49 -1.31 -14.39 -17.24
CA ILE A 49 -0.65 -13.92 -18.47
C ILE A 49 0.84 -14.27 -18.48
N VAL A 50 1.50 -14.20 -17.32
CA VAL A 50 2.94 -14.50 -17.16
C VAL A 50 3.20 -16.01 -17.12
N GLY A 51 2.17 -16.84 -16.90
CA GLY A 51 2.26 -18.31 -17.02
C GLY A 51 2.80 -19.03 -15.80
N ASP A 52 2.88 -18.39 -14.63
CA ASP A 52 3.29 -19.04 -13.38
C ASP A 52 2.28 -18.82 -12.25
N THR A 53 1.90 -19.92 -11.59
CA THR A 53 1.00 -19.96 -10.43
C THR A 53 1.56 -19.24 -9.20
N LYS A 54 2.88 -19.00 -9.16
CA LYS A 54 3.56 -18.15 -8.16
C LYS A 54 3.99 -16.78 -8.70
N GLY A 55 3.75 -16.49 -9.98
CA GLY A 55 4.14 -15.25 -10.65
C GLY A 55 5.66 -15.02 -10.68
N LEU A 56 6.08 -13.78 -10.94
CA LEU A 56 7.50 -13.39 -10.93
C LEU A 56 8.22 -13.71 -9.62
N GLU A 57 7.53 -13.97 -8.51
CA GLU A 57 8.12 -14.29 -7.20
C GLU A 57 8.90 -15.61 -7.18
N SER A 58 8.59 -16.52 -8.10
CA SER A 58 9.33 -17.77 -8.31
C SER A 58 10.61 -17.60 -9.13
N ALA A 59 10.84 -16.41 -9.72
CA ALA A 59 12.06 -16.08 -10.44
C ALA A 59 13.21 -15.93 -9.43
N THR A 60 13.77 -17.06 -9.06
CA THR A 60 14.92 -17.19 -8.18
C THR A 60 16.16 -17.41 -9.02
N TRP A 61 17.21 -16.63 -8.76
CA TRP A 61 18.53 -16.96 -9.27
C TRP A 61 19.25 -17.76 -8.19
N THR A 62 19.40 -19.07 -8.40
CA THR A 62 20.20 -19.92 -7.52
C THR A 62 21.67 -19.69 -7.87
N VAL A 63 22.38 -18.95 -7.01
CA VAL A 63 23.79 -18.58 -7.27
C VAL A 63 24.75 -19.65 -6.72
N PHE A 64 24.32 -20.46 -5.73
CA PHE A 64 25.08 -21.59 -5.19
C PHE A 64 24.15 -22.70 -4.70
N GLU A 65 24.40 -23.93 -5.13
CA GLU A 65 23.77 -25.16 -4.67
C GLU A 65 24.86 -26.08 -4.11
N SER A 66 24.82 -26.32 -2.79
CA SER A 66 25.64 -27.32 -2.12
C SER A 66 24.85 -27.89 -0.94
N ASP A 67 25.04 -29.17 -0.66
CA ASP A 67 24.26 -30.13 0.17
C ASP A 67 23.81 -29.67 1.58
N SER A 68 24.10 -28.43 1.99
CA SER A 68 23.67 -27.87 3.29
C SER A 68 23.35 -26.37 3.30
N ARG A 69 23.52 -25.61 2.19
CA ARG A 69 23.11 -24.18 2.10
C ARG A 69 22.78 -23.78 0.66
N GLU A 70 21.55 -23.34 0.45
CA GLU A 70 21.12 -22.68 -0.79
C GLU A 70 21.11 -21.16 -0.59
N LEU A 71 21.78 -20.43 -1.49
CA LEU A 71 21.69 -18.97 -1.60
C LEU A 71 20.74 -18.62 -2.75
N ILE A 72 19.47 -18.47 -2.41
CA ILE A 72 18.40 -18.13 -3.34
C ILE A 72 18.24 -16.61 -3.38
N PHE A 73 18.67 -15.96 -4.46
CA PHE A 73 18.36 -14.54 -4.70
C PHE A 73 17.00 -14.42 -5.39
N GLY A 74 15.95 -14.20 -4.59
CA GLY A 74 14.57 -14.01 -5.06
C GLY A 74 14.30 -12.58 -5.55
N TRP A 75 14.99 -12.13 -6.61
CA TRP A 75 14.74 -10.81 -7.24
C TRP A 75 13.30 -10.69 -7.77
N GLY A 76 12.69 -11.82 -8.08
CA GLY A 76 11.29 -11.96 -8.42
C GLY A 76 10.31 -11.31 -7.43
N THR A 77 10.59 -11.42 -6.13
CA THR A 77 9.76 -10.84 -5.06
C THR A 77 9.78 -9.32 -5.06
N ILE A 78 10.93 -8.73 -5.39
CA ILE A 78 11.12 -7.28 -5.48
C ILE A 78 10.33 -6.74 -6.67
N LEU A 79 10.43 -7.40 -7.84
CA LEU A 79 9.72 -6.96 -9.04
C LEU A 79 8.20 -7.13 -8.90
N SER A 80 7.75 -8.25 -8.30
CA SER A 80 6.34 -8.47 -7.95
C SER A 80 5.80 -7.38 -7.01
N SER A 81 6.59 -7.02 -5.99
CA SER A 81 6.23 -5.95 -5.04
C SER A 81 6.11 -4.59 -5.73
N LEU A 82 7.00 -4.27 -6.68
CA LEU A 82 6.94 -3.03 -7.46
C LEU A 82 5.72 -3.00 -8.39
N ILE A 83 5.40 -4.10 -9.07
CA ILE A 83 4.21 -4.20 -9.91
C ILE A 83 2.95 -4.02 -9.06
N THR A 84 2.90 -4.67 -7.90
CA THR A 84 1.79 -4.54 -6.94
C THR A 84 1.64 -3.10 -6.46
N LEU A 85 2.75 -2.42 -6.13
CA LEU A 85 2.74 -1.01 -5.72
C LEU A 85 2.14 -0.10 -6.81
N ILE A 86 2.57 -0.28 -8.06
CA ILE A 86 2.09 0.52 -9.20
C ILE A 86 0.62 0.22 -9.47
N ALA A 87 0.21 -1.04 -9.39
CA ALA A 87 -1.19 -1.45 -9.59
C ALA A 87 -2.10 -0.85 -8.50
N VAL A 88 -1.71 -0.92 -7.23
CA VAL A 88 -2.45 -0.32 -6.11
C VAL A 88 -2.54 1.20 -6.27
N ALA A 89 -1.43 1.86 -6.57
CA ALA A 89 -1.42 3.31 -6.81
C ALA A 89 -2.33 3.70 -7.98
N GLY A 90 -2.30 2.93 -9.07
CA GLY A 90 -3.16 3.12 -10.23
C GLY A 90 -4.65 2.98 -9.89
N VAL A 91 -5.03 1.91 -9.19
CA VAL A 91 -6.43 1.68 -8.78
C VAL A 91 -6.92 2.81 -7.87
N ILE A 92 -6.12 3.24 -6.90
CA ILE A 92 -6.46 4.39 -6.03
C ILE A 92 -6.69 5.65 -6.87
N TYR A 93 -5.78 5.95 -7.80
CA TYR A 93 -5.89 7.12 -8.68
C TYR A 93 -7.19 7.09 -9.49
N TYR A 94 -7.51 5.95 -10.12
CA TYR A 94 -8.73 5.81 -10.90
C TYR A 94 -10.00 5.91 -10.07
N ILE A 95 -10.03 5.38 -8.85
CA ILE A 95 -11.19 5.49 -7.95
C ILE A 95 -11.39 6.94 -7.51
N VAL A 96 -10.32 7.61 -7.06
CA VAL A 96 -10.39 9.01 -6.60
C VAL A 96 -10.85 9.93 -7.74
N HIS A 97 -10.24 9.78 -8.91
CA HIS A 97 -10.57 10.56 -10.10
C HIS A 97 -11.95 10.21 -10.69
N GLY A 98 -12.33 8.93 -10.67
CA GLY A 98 -13.63 8.44 -11.13
C GLY A 98 -14.79 8.93 -10.27
N LEU A 99 -14.59 9.01 -8.95
CA LEU A 99 -15.55 9.61 -8.01
C LEU A 99 -15.57 11.15 -8.08
N LYS A 100 -14.71 11.77 -8.91
CA LYS A 100 -14.56 13.23 -9.03
C LYS A 100 -14.36 13.93 -7.68
N LEU A 101 -13.69 13.27 -6.73
CA LEU A 101 -13.42 13.86 -5.42
C LEU A 101 -12.45 15.04 -5.52
N ASP A 102 -11.63 15.04 -6.56
CA ASP A 102 -10.83 16.14 -7.08
C ASP A 102 -11.65 17.36 -7.54
N LYS A 103 -12.94 17.19 -7.88
CA LYS A 103 -13.86 18.31 -8.17
C LYS A 103 -14.69 18.74 -6.96
N LEU A 104 -14.67 17.97 -5.87
CA LEU A 104 -15.32 18.32 -4.60
C LEU A 104 -14.46 19.24 -3.73
N ASP A 105 -13.21 19.49 -4.13
CA ASP A 105 -12.42 20.61 -3.64
C ASP A 105 -12.95 21.93 -4.26
N ARG A 106 -14.19 22.27 -3.92
CA ARG A 106 -14.68 23.64 -4.09
C ARG A 106 -13.80 24.51 -3.23
N LYS A 107 -13.09 25.45 -3.86
CA LYS A 107 -12.42 26.56 -3.16
C LYS A 107 -13.33 27.04 -2.04
N LYS A 108 -12.81 26.99 -0.80
CA LYS A 108 -13.40 27.74 0.31
C LYS A 108 -13.39 29.21 -0.08
N ASP A 109 -14.55 29.74 -0.42
CA ASP A 109 -14.86 31.14 -0.15
C ASP A 109 -14.87 31.36 1.36
#